data_AF-A0A956WN07-F1
#
_entry.id   AF-A0A956WN07-F1
#
_cell.length_a   1.000
_cell.length_b   1.000
_cell.length_c   1.000
_cell.angle_alpha   90.00
_cell.angle_beta   90.00
_cell.angle_gamma   90.00
#
_symmetry.space_group_name_H-M   'P 1'
#
loop_
_entity.id
_entity.type
_entity.pdbx_description
1 polymer ?
#
loop_
_entity_poly.entity_id
_entity_poly.type
_entity_poly.pdbx_seq_one_letter_code
_entity_poly.pdbx_strand_id
1 'polypeptide(L)'
;MTGDGVNDVLSLKQANLGIAMQSGSQATRDVADIVLLRDSFGALPAAFLEGQRIRRSLCRILELFLSRVFAVALLILGVLMVQAGFPLSPGQISLLTLLTVGIPTFGIALWTPPGPPPRSLPRRLLRFVLPASTLLALAAFAVYLAVYVLYDIDLPALRQGGVAAATNLPFSDYVSREAATHVLVLGGLVLVLFASPPTRWFAVVEEYDGEIRPALLSLAVAPLYALIMFVPLLRRFFGMRGIGAMDYAIVLLVIAIWTLLLRWVWRHRIFDRFFGYGDAEEANS
;
A
#
# COMPACT_ATOMS: atom_id res chain seq x y z
N MET A 1 8.32 33.37 -0.01
CA MET A 1 8.55 34.82 -0.24
C MET A 1 7.33 35.38 -0.94
N THR A 2 6.87 36.57 -0.56
CA THR A 2 5.80 37.29 -1.28
C THR A 2 6.41 38.56 -1.87
N GLY A 3 6.06 38.90 -3.10
CA GLY A 3 6.60 40.10 -3.77
C GLY A 3 5.72 40.62 -4.90
N ASP A 4 5.87 41.88 -5.21
CA ASP A 4 5.10 42.58 -6.25
C ASP A 4 5.98 43.53 -7.10
N GLY A 5 7.19 43.84 -6.66
CA GLY A 5 8.13 44.72 -7.35
C GLY A 5 9.23 43.97 -8.11
N VAL A 6 9.79 44.60 -9.15
CA VAL A 6 10.91 44.04 -9.95
C VAL A 6 12.12 43.68 -9.07
N ASN A 7 12.28 44.37 -7.93
CA ASN A 7 13.34 44.10 -6.96
C ASN A 7 13.15 42.74 -6.24
N ASP A 8 11.92 42.24 -6.12
CA ASP A 8 11.61 40.98 -5.43
C ASP A 8 11.87 39.75 -6.30
N VAL A 9 12.12 39.93 -7.59
CA VAL A 9 12.25 38.85 -8.57
C VAL A 9 13.32 37.83 -8.16
N LEU A 10 14.50 38.29 -7.72
CA LEU A 10 15.57 37.39 -7.29
C LEU A 10 15.18 36.62 -6.02
N SER A 11 14.52 37.29 -5.08
CA SER A 11 14.06 36.69 -3.82
C SER A 11 12.93 35.69 -4.05
N LEU A 12 12.01 35.98 -4.96
CA LEU A 12 10.96 35.04 -5.39
C LEU A 12 11.58 33.81 -6.05
N LYS A 13 12.58 34.00 -6.92
CA LYS A 13 13.28 32.90 -7.61
C LYS A 13 14.06 31.99 -6.66
N GLN A 14 14.63 32.54 -5.59
CA GLN A 14 15.43 31.78 -4.62
C GLN A 14 14.57 31.14 -3.52
N ALA A 15 13.32 31.57 -3.36
CA ALA A 15 12.44 31.04 -2.33
C ALA A 15 11.98 29.61 -2.67
N ASN A 16 11.73 28.79 -1.64
CA ASN A 16 11.09 27.49 -1.83
C ASN A 16 9.64 27.58 -2.33
N LEU A 17 9.02 28.75 -2.15
CA LEU A 17 7.70 29.10 -2.67
C LEU A 17 7.64 30.62 -2.87
N GLY A 18 7.57 31.05 -4.13
CA GLY A 18 7.37 32.44 -4.54
C GLY A 18 5.88 32.74 -4.77
N ILE A 19 5.38 33.81 -4.15
CA ILE A 19 3.99 34.25 -4.28
C ILE A 19 3.98 35.69 -4.82
N ALA A 20 3.37 35.89 -5.98
CA ALA A 20 3.22 37.22 -6.58
C ALA A 20 1.78 37.75 -6.51
N MET A 21 1.66 39.07 -6.47
CA MET A 21 0.37 39.77 -6.57
C MET A 21 -0.03 39.93 -8.04
N GLN A 22 -1.33 39.92 -8.34
CA GLN A 22 -1.83 40.19 -9.69
C GLN A 22 -1.46 41.60 -10.14
N SER A 23 -1.52 42.61 -9.26
CA SER A 23 -1.08 43.99 -9.56
C SER A 23 0.44 44.15 -9.69
N GLY A 24 1.21 43.13 -9.29
CA GLY A 24 2.67 43.17 -9.29
C GLY A 24 3.27 43.33 -10.68
N SER A 25 4.57 43.57 -10.75
CA SER A 25 5.30 43.65 -12.01
C SER A 25 5.15 42.35 -12.81
N GLN A 26 5.22 42.45 -14.14
CA GLN A 26 5.19 41.26 -14.99
C GLN A 26 6.34 40.30 -14.64
N ALA A 27 7.53 40.86 -14.37
CA ALA A 27 8.69 40.09 -13.96
C ALA A 27 8.47 39.26 -12.68
N THR A 28 7.72 39.80 -11.70
CA THR A 28 7.40 39.04 -10.47
C THR A 28 6.37 37.94 -10.72
N ARG A 29 5.37 38.17 -11.58
CA ARG A 29 4.37 37.13 -11.92
C ARG A 29 4.97 36.00 -12.73
N ASP A 30 5.90 36.31 -13.63
CA ASP A 30 6.55 35.31 -14.49
C ASP A 30 7.49 34.37 -13.72
N VAL A 31 7.98 34.79 -12.55
CA VAL A 31 8.95 34.03 -11.73
C VAL A 31 8.30 33.38 -10.51
N ALA A 32 7.08 33.77 -10.13
CA ALA A 32 6.39 33.21 -8.97
C ALA A 32 5.74 31.84 -9.25
N ASP A 33 5.71 30.98 -8.23
CA ASP A 33 5.02 29.68 -8.28
C ASP A 33 3.50 29.83 -8.14
N ILE A 34 3.05 30.85 -7.40
CA ILE A 34 1.64 31.16 -7.17
C ILE A 34 1.40 32.64 -7.45
N VAL A 35 0.35 32.94 -8.22
CA VAL A 35 -0.13 34.32 -8.44
C VAL A 35 -1.47 34.51 -7.75
N LEU A 36 -1.54 35.46 -6.81
CA LEU A 36 -2.76 35.83 -6.09
C LEU A 36 -3.64 36.73 -6.96
N LEU A 37 -4.65 36.14 -7.58
CA LEU A 37 -5.67 36.89 -8.30
C LEU A 37 -6.42 37.82 -7.34
N ARG A 38 -6.67 39.05 -7.79
CA ARG A 38 -7.29 40.15 -7.04
C ARG A 38 -6.51 40.59 -5.80
N ASP A 39 -5.20 40.31 -5.76
CA ASP A 39 -4.29 40.83 -4.73
C ASP A 39 -4.74 40.49 -3.30
N SER A 40 -5.40 39.35 -3.13
CA SER A 40 -5.96 38.92 -1.85
C SER A 40 -5.24 37.71 -1.28
N PHE A 41 -4.75 37.87 -0.06
CA PHE A 41 -4.20 36.77 0.75
C PHE A 41 -5.27 35.78 1.23
N GLY A 42 -6.57 36.07 1.02
CA GLY A 42 -7.66 35.20 1.43
C GLY A 42 -7.64 33.80 0.79
N ALA A 43 -6.95 33.63 -0.34
CA ALA A 43 -6.76 32.33 -0.99
C ALA A 43 -5.66 31.47 -0.34
N LEU A 44 -4.70 32.06 0.38
CA LEU A 44 -3.56 31.34 0.95
C LEU A 44 -3.94 30.29 2.00
N PRO A 45 -4.86 30.55 2.94
CA PRO A 45 -5.28 29.53 3.89
C PRO A 45 -5.81 28.27 3.21
N ALA A 46 -6.64 28.41 2.17
CA ALA A 46 -7.16 27.28 1.41
C ALA A 46 -6.05 26.54 0.63
N ALA A 47 -5.11 27.28 0.02
CA ALA A 47 -3.96 26.69 -0.66
C ALA A 47 -3.06 25.88 0.30
N PHE A 48 -2.83 26.38 1.52
CA PHE A 48 -2.08 25.64 2.54
C PHE A 48 -2.79 24.38 3.01
N LEU A 49 -4.12 24.42 3.18
CA LEU A 49 -4.90 23.21 3.48
C LEU A 49 -4.79 22.17 2.36
N GLU A 50 -4.83 22.60 1.10
CA GLU A 50 -4.66 21.68 -0.03
C GLU A 50 -3.24 21.08 -0.06
N GLY A 51 -2.21 21.88 0.20
CA GLY A 51 -0.84 21.37 0.34
C GLY A 51 -0.69 20.34 1.48
N GLN A 52 -1.37 20.58 2.62
CA GLN A 52 -1.41 19.61 3.72
C GLN A 52 -2.13 18.32 3.33
N ARG A 53 -3.25 18.41 2.61
CA ARG A 53 -3.96 17.25 2.05
C ARG A 53 -3.05 16.46 1.12
N ILE A 54 -2.46 17.08 0.11
CA ILE A 54 -1.57 16.41 -0.87
C ILE A 54 -0.45 15.65 -0.15
N ARG A 55 0.24 16.31 0.80
CA ARG A 55 1.30 15.67 1.56
C ARG A 55 0.80 14.46 2.36
N ARG A 56 -0.32 14.61 3.09
CA ARG A 56 -0.88 13.53 3.93
C ARG A 56 -1.35 12.36 3.06
N SER A 57 -2.01 12.64 1.94
CA SER A 57 -2.41 11.63 0.95
C SER A 57 -1.21 10.87 0.41
N LEU A 58 -0.15 11.58 -0.01
CA LEU A 58 1.06 10.95 -0.53
C LEU A 58 1.74 10.04 0.50
N CYS A 59 1.75 10.40 1.78
CA CYS A 59 2.29 9.53 2.83
C CYS A 59 1.55 8.19 2.88
N ARG A 60 0.21 8.22 2.91
CA ARG A 60 -0.64 7.01 2.95
C ARG A 60 -0.53 6.18 1.67
N ILE A 61 -0.41 6.84 0.52
CA ILE A 61 -0.19 6.17 -0.76
C ILE A 61 1.16 5.44 -0.75
N LEU A 62 2.22 6.08 -0.25
CA LEU A 62 3.55 5.48 -0.13
C LEU A 62 3.56 4.29 0.84
N GLU A 63 2.84 4.38 1.96
CA GLU A 63 2.67 3.28 2.91
C GLU A 63 2.11 2.01 2.23
N LEU A 64 1.04 2.15 1.45
CA LEU A 64 0.43 1.04 0.71
C LEU A 64 1.33 0.54 -0.42
N PHE A 65 1.90 1.45 -1.22
CA PHE A 65 2.73 1.10 -2.35
C PHE A 65 3.98 0.34 -1.92
N LEU A 66 4.71 0.87 -0.92
CA LEU A 66 5.91 0.23 -0.39
C LEU A 66 5.58 -1.09 0.30
N SER A 67 4.52 -1.15 1.12
CA SER A 67 4.12 -2.40 1.78
C SER A 67 3.90 -3.52 0.77
N ARG A 68 3.24 -3.22 -0.35
CA ARG A 68 3.04 -4.19 -1.44
C ARG A 68 4.35 -4.58 -2.12
N VAL A 69 5.19 -3.61 -2.50
CA VAL A 69 6.45 -3.89 -3.20
C VAL A 69 7.36 -4.77 -2.33
N PHE A 70 7.51 -4.42 -1.05
CA PHE A 70 8.29 -5.22 -0.11
C PHE A 70 7.65 -6.60 0.15
N ALA A 71 6.33 -6.70 0.28
CA ALA A 71 5.67 -7.99 0.49
C ALA A 71 5.90 -8.95 -0.69
N VAL A 72 5.76 -8.45 -1.92
CA VAL A 72 6.00 -9.24 -3.14
C VAL A 72 7.48 -9.59 -3.28
N ALA A 73 8.40 -8.66 -3.01
CA ALA A 73 9.83 -8.92 -3.06
C ALA A 73 10.26 -10.01 -2.06
N LEU A 74 9.76 -9.94 -0.82
CA LEU A 74 10.01 -10.95 0.21
C LEU A 74 9.39 -12.31 -0.15
N LEU A 75 8.20 -12.32 -0.74
CA LEU A 75 7.58 -13.56 -1.24
C LEU A 75 8.45 -14.21 -2.33
N ILE A 76 8.91 -13.43 -3.31
CA ILE A 76 9.79 -13.91 -4.38
C ILE A 76 11.08 -14.49 -3.79
N LEU A 77 11.69 -13.79 -2.83
CA LEU A 77 12.88 -14.27 -2.15
C LEU A 77 12.62 -15.59 -1.42
N GLY A 78 11.53 -15.69 -0.67
CA GLY A 78 11.15 -16.91 0.06
C GLY A 78 10.92 -18.11 -0.88
N VAL A 79 10.21 -17.90 -1.98
CA VAL A 79 9.92 -18.94 -2.97
C VAL A 79 11.18 -19.40 -3.71
N LEU A 80 12.08 -18.46 -4.03
CA LEU A 80 13.38 -18.78 -4.62
C LEU A 80 14.24 -19.67 -3.70
N MET A 81 14.19 -19.47 -2.38
CA MET A 81 14.93 -20.30 -1.41
C MET A 81 14.47 -21.76 -1.42
N VAL A 82 13.19 -22.02 -1.73
CA VAL A 82 12.62 -23.38 -1.83
C VAL A 82 12.80 -23.94 -3.25
N GLN A 83 13.48 -23.21 -4.15
CA GLN A 83 13.66 -23.55 -5.56
C GLN A 83 12.33 -23.82 -6.28
N ALA A 84 11.25 -23.24 -5.77
CA ALA A 84 9.98 -23.24 -6.44
C ALA A 84 10.01 -22.16 -7.55
N GLY A 85 9.28 -22.40 -8.64
CA GLY A 85 9.20 -21.44 -9.75
C GLY A 85 8.65 -20.08 -9.31
N PHE A 86 8.64 -19.10 -10.22
CA PHE A 86 8.21 -17.73 -9.89
C PHE A 86 6.79 -17.68 -9.27
N PRO A 87 6.56 -16.97 -8.14
CA PRO A 87 5.33 -17.15 -7.34
C PRO A 87 4.08 -16.47 -7.87
N LEU A 88 4.18 -15.55 -8.84
CA LEU A 88 3.05 -14.76 -9.33
C LEU A 88 3.13 -14.60 -10.85
N SER A 89 2.04 -14.81 -11.58
CA SER A 89 2.03 -14.47 -13.01
C SER A 89 1.96 -12.95 -13.24
N PRO A 90 2.37 -12.43 -14.42
CA PRO A 90 2.18 -11.01 -14.76
C PRO A 90 0.72 -10.55 -14.66
N GLY A 91 -0.24 -11.43 -14.99
CA GLY A 91 -1.67 -11.19 -14.81
C GLY A 91 -2.04 -11.01 -13.33
N GLN A 92 -1.55 -11.89 -12.47
CA GLN A 92 -1.78 -11.82 -11.01
C GLN A 92 -1.17 -10.57 -10.39
N ILE A 93 0.04 -10.17 -10.80
CA ILE A 93 0.67 -8.91 -10.37
C ILE A 93 -0.15 -7.70 -10.83
N SER A 94 -0.66 -7.73 -12.05
CA SER A 94 -1.50 -6.64 -12.58
C SER A 94 -2.81 -6.52 -11.80
N LEU A 95 -3.46 -7.65 -11.51
CA LEU A 95 -4.66 -7.73 -10.68
C LEU A 95 -4.42 -7.19 -9.27
N LEU A 96 -3.34 -7.64 -8.64
CA LEU A 96 -2.90 -7.16 -7.32
C LEU A 96 -2.70 -5.64 -7.35
N THR A 97 -1.96 -5.12 -8.32
CA THR A 97 -1.66 -3.68 -8.45
C THR A 97 -2.94 -2.86 -8.58
N LEU A 98 -3.84 -3.27 -9.49
CA LEU A 98 -5.07 -2.55 -9.78
C LEU A 98 -5.97 -2.45 -8.55
N LEU A 99 -6.20 -3.57 -7.86
CA LEU A 99 -7.19 -3.65 -6.79
C LEU A 99 -6.67 -3.09 -5.46
N THR A 100 -5.40 -3.30 -5.13
CA THR A 100 -4.87 -2.95 -3.80
C THR A 100 -4.26 -1.55 -3.73
N VAL A 101 -3.78 -1.03 -4.87
CA VAL A 101 -3.14 0.29 -4.94
C VAL A 101 -3.85 1.17 -5.94
N GLY A 102 -4.09 0.69 -7.17
CA GLY A 102 -4.67 1.48 -8.25
C GLY A 102 -5.95 2.20 -7.83
N ILE A 103 -7.03 1.45 -7.58
CA ILE A 103 -8.32 2.04 -7.21
C ILE A 103 -8.28 2.77 -5.86
N PRO A 104 -7.74 2.19 -4.75
CA PRO A 104 -7.79 2.83 -3.45
C PRO A 104 -7.02 4.15 -3.35
N THR A 105 -5.89 4.27 -4.05
CA THR A 105 -5.05 5.48 -3.97
C THR A 105 -5.74 6.71 -4.57
N PHE A 106 -6.60 6.56 -5.59
CA PHE A 106 -7.46 7.65 -6.07
C PHE A 106 -8.38 8.17 -4.96
N GLY A 107 -9.01 7.26 -4.20
CA GLY A 107 -9.86 7.64 -3.09
C GLY A 107 -9.11 8.34 -1.96
N ILE A 108 -7.93 7.83 -1.61
CA ILE A 108 -7.05 8.45 -0.61
C ILE A 108 -6.65 9.86 -1.05
N ALA A 109 -6.26 10.05 -2.32
CA ALA A 109 -5.87 11.35 -2.84
C ALA A 109 -7.00 12.39 -2.74
N LEU A 110 -8.24 11.98 -3.04
CA LEU A 110 -9.39 12.88 -3.09
C LEU A 110 -9.97 13.25 -1.72
N TRP A 111 -10.03 12.30 -0.79
CA TRP A 111 -10.80 12.48 0.46
C TRP A 111 -9.97 12.61 1.72
N THR A 112 -8.64 12.47 1.65
CA THR A 112 -7.81 12.68 2.84
C THR A 112 -7.98 14.11 3.37
N PRO A 113 -8.21 14.28 4.68
CA PRO A 113 -8.33 15.59 5.28
C PRO A 113 -6.94 16.23 5.48
N PRO A 114 -6.83 17.56 5.44
CA PRO A 114 -5.59 18.24 5.78
C PRO A 114 -5.14 17.88 7.20
N GLY A 115 -3.84 17.91 7.45
CA GLY A 115 -3.29 17.55 8.75
C GLY A 115 -1.85 18.01 8.94
N PRO A 116 -1.35 17.99 10.18
CA PRO A 116 -0.01 18.45 10.51
C PRO A 116 1.07 17.62 9.80
N PRO A 117 2.27 18.21 9.56
CA PRO A 117 3.39 17.46 9.01
C PRO A 117 3.82 16.34 9.96
N PRO A 118 4.20 15.16 9.45
CA PRO A 118 4.86 14.17 10.27
C PRO A 118 6.21 14.70 10.75
N ARG A 119 6.62 14.36 11.99
CA ARG A 119 7.95 14.73 12.52
C ARG A 119 9.09 14.21 11.64
N SER A 120 8.95 13.00 11.10
CA SER A 120 9.89 12.42 10.15
C SER A 120 9.17 11.47 9.20
N LEU A 121 9.22 11.76 7.90
CA LEU A 121 8.60 10.93 6.88
C LEU A 121 9.19 9.50 6.85
N PRO A 122 10.52 9.27 6.84
CA PRO A 122 11.06 7.92 6.72
C PRO A 122 10.67 7.01 7.88
N ARG A 123 10.69 7.51 9.12
CA ARG A 123 10.30 6.70 10.30
C ARG A 123 8.82 6.33 10.26
N ARG A 124 7.96 7.26 9.87
CA ARG A 124 6.52 6.98 9.70
C ARG A 124 6.31 5.86 8.67
N LEU A 125 6.94 5.98 7.50
CA LEU A 125 6.85 4.97 6.46
C LEU A 125 7.35 3.61 6.95
N LEU A 126 8.53 3.54 7.59
CA LEU A 126 9.09 2.27 8.07
C LEU A 126 8.22 1.60 9.14
N ARG A 127 7.62 2.38 10.04
CA ARG A 127 6.74 1.89 11.11
C ARG A 127 5.48 1.21 10.55
N PHE A 128 4.95 1.70 9.44
CA PHE A 128 3.84 1.06 8.74
C PHE A 128 4.32 -0.10 7.85
N VAL A 129 5.29 0.17 6.99
CA VAL A 129 5.69 -0.70 5.88
C VAL A 129 6.36 -1.98 6.36
N LEU A 130 7.27 -1.93 7.34
CA LEU A 130 8.01 -3.12 7.76
C LEU A 130 7.10 -4.20 8.35
N PRO A 131 6.25 -3.93 9.36
CA PRO A 131 5.36 -4.97 9.89
C PRO A 131 4.32 -5.43 8.86
N ALA A 132 3.74 -4.51 8.09
CA ALA A 132 2.74 -4.83 7.08
C ALA A 132 3.30 -5.76 6.00
N SER A 133 4.44 -5.40 5.41
CA SER A 133 5.06 -6.17 4.32
C SER A 133 5.60 -7.52 4.79
N THR A 134 6.29 -7.57 5.92
CA THR A 134 6.90 -8.80 6.43
C THR A 134 5.86 -9.84 6.83
N LEU A 135 4.84 -9.45 7.59
CA LEU A 135 3.78 -10.37 8.01
C LEU A 135 2.92 -10.82 6.83
N LEU A 136 2.63 -9.91 5.88
CA LEU A 136 1.86 -10.27 4.69
C LEU A 136 2.66 -11.23 3.78
N ALA A 137 3.96 -10.97 3.59
CA ALA A 137 4.84 -11.88 2.86
C ALA A 137 4.93 -13.25 3.53
N LEU A 138 5.07 -13.29 4.86
CA LEU A 138 5.12 -14.54 5.62
C LEU A 138 3.81 -15.33 5.48
N ALA A 139 2.66 -14.67 5.59
CA ALA A 139 1.36 -15.31 5.42
C ALA A 139 1.18 -15.84 3.98
N ALA A 140 1.50 -15.03 2.97
CA ALA A 140 1.43 -15.44 1.57
C ALA A 140 2.39 -16.59 1.27
N PHE A 141 3.61 -16.55 1.81
CA PHE A 141 4.61 -17.60 1.64
C PHE A 141 4.22 -18.90 2.35
N ALA A 142 3.67 -18.83 3.57
CA ALA A 142 3.20 -20.01 4.28
C ALA A 142 2.06 -20.71 3.55
N VAL A 143 1.09 -19.95 3.03
CA VAL A 143 0.00 -20.50 2.22
C VAL A 143 0.53 -21.04 0.89
N TYR A 144 1.42 -20.31 0.22
CA TYR A 144 2.07 -20.76 -1.00
C TYR A 144 2.76 -22.11 -0.79
N LEU A 145 3.60 -22.22 0.25
CA LEU A 145 4.36 -23.43 0.55
C LEU A 145 3.45 -24.60 0.92
N ALA A 146 2.41 -24.37 1.72
CA ALA A 146 1.45 -25.40 2.09
C ALA A 146 0.74 -25.96 0.85
N VAL A 147 0.23 -25.09 -0.02
CA VAL A 147 -0.43 -25.52 -1.26
C VAL A 147 0.55 -26.17 -2.22
N TYR A 148 1.77 -25.64 -2.32
CA TYR A 148 2.83 -26.19 -3.17
C TYR A 148 3.19 -27.62 -2.78
N VAL A 149 3.35 -27.90 -1.49
CA VAL A 149 3.65 -29.25 -0.98
C VAL A 149 2.47 -30.21 -1.14
N LEU A 150 1.24 -29.73 -0.97
CA LEU A 150 0.03 -30.58 -1.01
C LEU A 150 -0.45 -30.90 -2.42
N TYR A 151 -0.30 -29.96 -3.37
CA TYR A 151 -0.96 -30.04 -4.68
C TYR A 151 -0.02 -29.94 -5.87
N ASP A 152 1.13 -29.24 -5.74
CA ASP A 152 2.01 -28.97 -6.88
C ASP A 152 3.27 -29.88 -6.89
N ILE A 153 3.65 -30.52 -5.77
CA ILE A 153 4.76 -31.48 -5.71
C ILE A 153 4.25 -32.91 -5.87
N ASP A 154 4.79 -33.63 -6.85
CA ASP A 154 4.66 -35.09 -6.93
C ASP A 154 5.66 -35.76 -5.95
N LEU A 155 5.19 -36.08 -4.74
CA LEU A 155 6.02 -36.70 -3.68
C LEU A 155 6.69 -38.02 -4.13
N PRO A 156 6.02 -38.94 -4.84
CA PRO A 156 6.65 -40.08 -5.48
C PRO A 156 7.81 -39.73 -6.41
N ALA A 157 7.62 -38.75 -7.30
CA ALA A 157 8.66 -38.31 -8.23
C ALA A 157 9.83 -37.61 -7.51
N LEU A 158 9.55 -36.86 -6.44
CA LEU A 158 10.56 -36.23 -5.57
C LEU A 158 11.48 -37.27 -4.93
N ARG A 159 10.91 -38.38 -4.45
CA ARG A 159 11.66 -39.47 -3.81
C ARG A 159 12.55 -40.25 -4.78
N GLN A 160 12.19 -40.29 -6.07
CA GLN A 160 12.89 -41.07 -7.09
C GLN A 160 13.89 -40.26 -7.93
N GLY A 161 13.66 -38.95 -8.13
CA GLY A 161 14.45 -38.11 -9.04
C GLY A 161 14.84 -36.73 -8.54
N GLY A 162 14.59 -36.41 -7.26
CA GLY A 162 14.92 -35.10 -6.67
C GLY A 162 13.99 -33.96 -7.10
N VAL A 163 14.31 -32.72 -6.69
CA VAL A 163 13.43 -31.54 -6.84
C VAL A 163 13.05 -31.29 -8.30
N ALA A 164 14.01 -31.40 -9.22
CA ALA A 164 13.78 -31.15 -10.65
C ALA A 164 12.77 -32.13 -11.29
N ALA A 165 12.73 -33.39 -10.82
CA ALA A 165 11.78 -34.39 -11.31
C ALA A 165 10.36 -34.16 -10.77
N ALA A 166 10.24 -33.62 -9.56
CA ALA A 166 8.96 -33.35 -8.91
C ALA A 166 8.27 -32.05 -9.38
N THR A 167 9.02 -31.14 -10.00
CA THR A 167 8.56 -29.81 -10.41
C THR A 167 8.21 -29.69 -11.90
N ASN A 168 8.01 -30.81 -12.60
CA ASN A 168 7.69 -30.84 -14.04
C ASN A 168 6.24 -30.40 -14.37
N LEU A 169 5.67 -29.48 -13.61
CA LEU A 169 4.40 -28.82 -13.94
C LEU A 169 4.68 -27.56 -14.80
N PRO A 170 3.94 -27.36 -15.91
CA PRO A 170 4.03 -26.15 -16.71
C PRO A 170 3.90 -24.89 -15.85
N PHE A 171 4.64 -23.83 -16.18
CA PHE A 171 4.58 -22.54 -15.49
C PHE A 171 3.16 -21.94 -15.39
N SER A 172 2.17 -22.42 -16.14
CA SER A 172 0.79 -21.97 -16.11
C SER A 172 -0.09 -22.62 -15.03
N ASP A 173 0.39 -23.64 -14.32
CA ASP A 173 -0.50 -24.60 -13.65
C ASP A 173 -0.48 -24.59 -12.12
N TYR A 174 0.40 -23.80 -11.51
CA TYR A 174 0.63 -23.83 -10.05
C TYR A 174 -0.54 -23.24 -9.25
N VAL A 175 -1.24 -24.09 -8.51
CA VAL A 175 -2.34 -23.70 -7.60
C VAL A 175 -1.81 -22.84 -6.46
N SER A 176 -0.56 -23.07 -6.05
CA SER A 176 0.14 -22.26 -5.04
C SER A 176 0.20 -20.78 -5.36
N ARG A 177 0.32 -20.40 -6.65
CA ARG A 177 0.36 -18.99 -7.10
C ARG A 177 -0.97 -18.29 -6.94
N GLU A 178 -2.06 -18.99 -7.24
CA GLU A 178 -3.41 -18.46 -7.05
C GLU A 178 -3.69 -18.23 -5.57
N ALA A 179 -3.33 -19.20 -4.72
CA ALA A 179 -3.47 -19.09 -3.27
C ALA A 179 -2.70 -17.90 -2.70
N ALA A 180 -1.43 -17.70 -3.11
CA ALA A 180 -0.65 -16.53 -2.72
C ALA A 180 -1.28 -15.23 -3.22
N THR A 181 -1.80 -15.21 -4.45
CA THR A 181 -2.48 -14.04 -5.03
C THR A 181 -3.71 -13.66 -4.22
N HIS A 182 -4.54 -14.63 -3.79
CA HIS A 182 -5.69 -14.37 -2.95
C HIS A 182 -5.30 -13.73 -1.61
N VAL A 183 -4.24 -14.25 -0.96
CA VAL A 183 -3.73 -13.67 0.30
C VAL A 183 -3.23 -12.25 0.10
N LEU A 184 -2.45 -11.99 -0.96
CA LEU A 184 -1.92 -10.66 -1.24
C LEU A 184 -3.00 -9.63 -1.59
N VAL A 185 -4.00 -10.03 -2.40
CA VAL A 185 -5.10 -9.12 -2.78
C VAL A 185 -5.95 -8.78 -1.57
N LEU A 186 -6.43 -9.78 -0.83
CA LEU A 186 -7.30 -9.55 0.34
C LEU A 186 -6.54 -8.86 1.48
N GLY A 187 -5.30 -9.25 1.74
CA GLY A 187 -4.43 -8.58 2.71
C GLY A 187 -4.15 -7.13 2.31
N GLY A 188 -3.89 -6.87 1.03
CA GLY A 188 -3.70 -5.51 0.51
C GLY A 188 -4.95 -4.63 0.65
N LEU A 189 -6.15 -5.16 0.43
CA LEU A 189 -7.40 -4.44 0.69
C LEU A 189 -7.56 -4.12 2.19
N VAL A 190 -7.23 -5.05 3.07
CA VAL A 190 -7.23 -4.79 4.52
C VAL A 190 -6.18 -3.75 4.91
N LEU A 191 -5.00 -3.71 4.27
CA LEU A 191 -4.00 -2.66 4.53
C LEU A 191 -4.52 -1.26 4.24
N VAL A 192 -5.41 -1.09 3.25
CA VAL A 192 -6.07 0.21 3.01
C VAL A 192 -6.89 0.64 4.23
N LEU A 193 -7.56 -0.30 4.90
CA LEU A 193 -8.32 0.00 6.12
C LEU A 193 -7.40 0.46 7.25
N PHE A 194 -6.13 0.05 7.29
CA PHE A 194 -5.16 0.55 8.26
C PHE A 194 -4.52 1.89 7.84
N ALA A 195 -4.30 2.11 6.54
CA ALA A 195 -3.75 3.36 6.02
C ALA A 195 -4.78 4.52 6.05
N SER A 196 -6.07 4.20 5.95
CA SER A 196 -7.18 5.16 6.07
C SER A 196 -8.25 4.60 7.02
N PRO A 197 -8.03 4.68 8.34
CA PRO A 197 -8.85 3.99 9.34
C PRO A 197 -10.32 4.45 9.37
N PRO A 198 -11.30 3.59 9.01
CA PRO A 198 -12.71 3.95 9.08
C PRO A 198 -13.24 4.01 10.51
N THR A 199 -12.57 3.32 11.44
CA THR A 199 -12.94 3.26 12.86
C THR A 199 -11.70 3.33 13.74
N ARG A 200 -11.89 3.64 15.03
CA ARG A 200 -10.81 3.63 16.04
C ARG A 200 -10.15 2.25 16.20
N TRP A 201 -10.81 1.19 15.74
CA TRP A 201 -10.20 -0.14 15.75
C TRP A 201 -9.08 -0.24 14.71
N PHE A 202 -9.19 0.37 13.53
CA PHE A 202 -8.10 0.34 12.55
C PHE A 202 -7.02 1.40 12.80
N ALA A 203 -7.32 2.43 13.59
CA ALA A 203 -6.39 3.50 13.95
C ALA A 203 -5.32 3.03 14.96
N VAL A 204 -4.30 2.32 14.47
CA VAL A 204 -3.15 1.85 15.28
C VAL A 204 -1.88 2.62 14.97
N VAL A 205 -1.58 2.77 13.68
CA VAL A 205 -0.44 3.54 13.19
C VAL A 205 -0.90 4.92 12.77
N GLU A 206 -1.95 4.98 11.95
CA GLU A 206 -2.59 6.21 11.53
C GLU A 206 -3.62 6.67 12.55
N GLU A 207 -3.68 7.98 12.77
CA GLU A 207 -4.72 8.61 13.58
C GLU A 207 -6.08 8.51 12.88
N TYR A 208 -7.13 8.33 13.68
CA TYR A 208 -8.51 8.36 13.19
C TYR A 208 -8.88 9.79 12.77
N ASP A 209 -9.17 9.98 11.48
CA ASP A 209 -9.46 11.28 10.88
C ASP A 209 -10.94 11.48 10.50
N GLY A 210 -11.79 10.49 10.78
CA GLY A 210 -13.24 10.56 10.52
C GLY A 210 -13.64 10.31 9.06
N GLU A 211 -12.69 10.18 8.14
CA GLU A 211 -12.97 10.05 6.71
C GLU A 211 -13.09 8.58 6.28
N ILE A 212 -14.33 8.11 6.19
CA ILE A 212 -14.65 6.70 5.90
C ILE A 212 -14.60 6.40 4.40
N ARG A 213 -14.67 7.42 3.53
CA ARG A 213 -14.83 7.24 2.07
C ARG A 213 -13.71 6.43 1.41
N PRO A 214 -12.42 6.64 1.70
CA PRO A 214 -11.35 5.81 1.12
C PRO A 214 -11.45 4.35 1.55
N ALA A 215 -11.81 4.10 2.81
CA ALA A 215 -12.00 2.75 3.33
C ALA A 215 -13.22 2.07 2.70
N LEU A 216 -14.32 2.80 2.53
CA LEU A 216 -15.52 2.31 1.84
C LEU A 216 -15.23 1.97 0.38
N LEU A 217 -14.43 2.78 -0.31
CA LEU A 217 -13.98 2.48 -1.67
C LEU A 217 -13.20 1.17 -1.70
N SER A 218 -12.28 0.95 -0.77
CA SER A 218 -11.55 -0.34 -0.67
C SER A 218 -12.46 -1.52 -0.37
N LEU A 219 -13.45 -1.35 0.52
CA LEU A 219 -14.46 -2.36 0.80
C LEU A 219 -15.29 -2.67 -0.46
N ALA A 220 -15.58 -1.67 -1.29
CA ALA A 220 -16.27 -1.82 -2.58
C ALA A 220 -15.41 -2.49 -3.66
N VAL A 221 -14.08 -2.53 -3.50
CA VAL A 221 -13.19 -3.31 -4.38
C VAL A 221 -13.27 -4.82 -4.08
N ALA A 222 -13.63 -5.23 -2.86
CA ALA A 222 -13.81 -6.66 -2.53
C ALA A 222 -14.89 -7.38 -3.37
N PRO A 223 -16.12 -6.84 -3.55
CA PRO A 223 -17.10 -7.44 -4.45
C PRO A 223 -16.68 -7.36 -5.92
N LEU A 224 -15.93 -6.32 -6.32
CA LEU A 224 -15.32 -6.29 -7.66
C LEU A 224 -14.34 -7.44 -7.86
N TYR A 225 -13.51 -7.74 -6.86
CA TYR A 225 -12.62 -8.90 -6.88
C TYR A 225 -13.40 -10.21 -6.96
N ALA A 226 -14.46 -10.36 -6.17
CA ALA A 226 -15.35 -11.52 -6.22
C ALA A 226 -16.00 -11.68 -7.62
N LEU A 227 -16.41 -10.59 -8.25
CA LEU A 227 -16.94 -10.58 -9.63
C LEU A 227 -15.89 -11.05 -10.64
N ILE A 228 -14.64 -10.57 -10.54
CA ILE A 228 -13.54 -11.02 -11.40
C ILE A 228 -13.31 -12.54 -11.25
N MET A 229 -13.42 -13.06 -10.03
CA MET A 229 -13.28 -14.50 -9.76
C MET A 229 -14.48 -15.32 -10.26
N PHE A 230 -15.68 -14.75 -10.22
CA PHE A 230 -16.90 -15.41 -10.67
C PHE A 230 -16.97 -15.54 -12.19
N VAL A 231 -16.54 -14.51 -12.94
CA VAL A 231 -16.60 -14.49 -14.40
C VAL A 231 -15.44 -15.29 -15.02
N PRO A 232 -15.70 -16.40 -15.74
CA PRO A 232 -14.63 -17.26 -16.25
C PRO A 232 -13.64 -16.58 -17.21
N LEU A 233 -14.12 -15.62 -17.99
CA LEU A 233 -13.29 -14.84 -18.90
C LEU A 233 -12.28 -13.96 -18.15
N LEU A 234 -12.74 -13.28 -17.09
CA LEU A 234 -11.91 -12.36 -16.31
C LEU A 234 -10.87 -13.11 -15.48
N ARG A 235 -11.26 -14.18 -14.79
CA ARG A 235 -10.30 -15.00 -14.04
C ARG A 235 -9.20 -15.56 -14.96
N ARG A 236 -9.55 -16.06 -16.15
CA ARG A 236 -8.57 -16.58 -17.12
C ARG A 236 -7.64 -15.49 -17.64
N PHE A 237 -8.16 -14.29 -17.91
CA PHE A 237 -7.35 -13.14 -18.32
C PHE A 237 -6.24 -12.82 -17.30
N PHE A 238 -6.56 -12.89 -16.00
CA PHE A 238 -5.58 -12.67 -14.93
C PHE A 238 -4.75 -13.91 -14.56
N GLY A 239 -4.92 -15.04 -15.26
CA GLY A 239 -4.22 -16.29 -14.94
C GLY A 239 -4.69 -16.92 -13.63
N MET A 240 -6.00 -16.89 -13.37
CA MET A 240 -6.68 -17.50 -12.22
C MET A 240 -7.65 -18.57 -12.72
N ARG A 241 -7.56 -19.79 -12.19
CA ARG A 241 -8.45 -20.92 -12.49
C ARG A 241 -9.70 -20.87 -11.63
N GLY A 242 -9.57 -20.35 -10.42
CA GLY A 242 -10.62 -20.26 -9.42
C GLY A 242 -10.53 -21.43 -8.45
N ILE A 243 -10.80 -21.14 -7.17
CA ILE A 243 -10.69 -22.09 -6.07
C ILE A 243 -12.07 -22.48 -5.53
N GLY A 244 -12.16 -23.58 -4.79
CA GLY A 244 -13.40 -24.03 -4.19
C GLY A 244 -13.89 -23.09 -3.09
N ALA A 245 -15.17 -23.19 -2.72
CA ALA A 245 -15.74 -22.39 -1.64
C ALA A 245 -15.03 -22.61 -0.29
N MET A 246 -14.55 -23.83 -0.03
CA MET A 246 -13.78 -24.16 1.18
C MET A 246 -12.41 -23.48 1.19
N ASP A 247 -11.73 -23.42 0.05
CA ASP A 247 -10.43 -22.75 -0.07
C ASP A 247 -10.56 -21.25 0.18
N TYR A 248 -11.64 -20.62 -0.32
CA TYR A 248 -11.96 -19.23 0.01
C TYR A 248 -12.17 -19.02 1.51
N ALA A 249 -12.85 -19.95 2.20
CA ALA A 249 -13.05 -19.86 3.64
C ALA A 249 -11.72 -19.96 4.40
N ILE A 250 -10.81 -20.85 3.97
CA ILE A 250 -9.46 -20.97 4.54
C ILE A 250 -8.66 -19.68 4.34
N VAL A 251 -8.68 -19.12 3.12
CA VAL A 251 -7.98 -17.86 2.84
C VAL A 251 -8.54 -16.73 3.70
N LEU A 252 -9.87 -16.61 3.82
CA LEU A 252 -10.49 -15.60 4.68
C LEU A 252 -10.10 -15.76 6.15
N LEU A 253 -9.99 -17.00 6.65
CA LEU A 253 -9.50 -17.28 7.99
C LEU A 253 -8.03 -16.85 8.16
N VAL A 254 -7.17 -17.18 7.20
CA VAL A 254 -5.77 -16.74 7.20
C VAL A 254 -5.67 -15.22 7.24
N ILE A 255 -6.47 -14.52 6.44
CA ILE A 255 -6.52 -13.05 6.43
C ILE A 255 -7.04 -12.50 7.76
N ALA A 256 -8.06 -13.11 8.36
CA ALA A 256 -8.56 -12.69 9.66
C ALA A 256 -7.49 -12.82 10.76
N ILE A 257 -6.81 -13.97 10.81
CA ILE A 257 -5.70 -14.21 11.75
C ILE A 257 -4.55 -13.23 11.50
N TRP A 258 -4.15 -13.06 10.25
CA TRP A 258 -3.09 -12.12 9.86
C TRP A 258 -3.45 -10.68 10.24
N THR A 259 -4.71 -10.26 10.06
CA THR A 259 -5.19 -8.92 10.43
C THR A 259 -5.08 -8.68 11.94
N LEU A 260 -5.49 -9.66 12.75
CA LEU A 260 -5.38 -9.59 14.21
C LEU A 260 -3.92 -9.58 14.67
N LEU A 261 -3.07 -10.41 14.05
CA LEU A 261 -1.65 -10.46 14.32
C LEU A 261 -0.97 -9.14 13.98
N LEU A 262 -1.20 -8.59 12.78
CA LEU A 262 -0.65 -7.31 12.35
C LEU A 262 -1.04 -6.18 13.30
N ARG A 263 -2.32 -6.11 13.66
CA ARG A 263 -2.82 -5.17 14.68
C ARG A 263 -2.09 -5.34 16.01
N TRP A 264 -1.92 -6.57 16.47
CA TRP A 264 -1.23 -6.87 17.73
C TRP A 264 0.24 -6.44 17.68
N VAL A 265 0.95 -6.70 16.58
CA VAL A 265 2.35 -6.30 16.36
C VAL A 265 2.52 -4.79 16.40
N TRP A 266 1.63 -4.04 15.73
CA TRP A 266 1.66 -2.58 15.78
C TRP A 266 1.31 -2.02 17.16
N ARG A 267 0.33 -2.61 17.85
CA ARG A 267 -0.06 -2.18 19.20
C ARG A 267 1.07 -2.36 20.21
N HIS A 268 1.86 -3.43 20.10
CA HIS A 268 2.98 -3.70 21.00
C HIS A 268 4.31 -3.07 20.55
N ARG A 269 4.29 -2.30 19.45
CA ARG A 269 5.48 -1.59 18.93
C ARG A 269 6.71 -2.50 18.79
N ILE A 270 6.51 -3.75 18.36
CA ILE A 270 7.56 -4.79 18.37
C ILE A 270 8.73 -4.39 17.46
N PHE A 271 8.42 -3.86 16.28
CA PHE A 271 9.44 -3.37 15.35
C PHE A 271 10.09 -2.08 15.85
N ASP A 272 9.37 -1.19 16.51
CA ASP A 272 9.94 0.06 17.05
C ASP A 272 10.98 -0.23 18.13
N ARG A 273 10.78 -1.29 18.94
CA ARG A 273 11.77 -1.76 19.93
C ARG A 273 13.01 -2.37 19.27
N PHE A 274 12.82 -3.14 18.20
CA PHE A 274 13.92 -3.80 17.50
C PHE A 274 14.81 -2.80 16.74
N PHE A 275 14.22 -1.75 16.16
CA PHE A 275 14.94 -0.73 15.38
C PHE A 275 15.27 0.54 16.17
N GLY A 276 14.99 0.59 17.48
CA GLY A 276 15.36 1.72 18.35
C GLY A 276 14.58 3.02 18.12
N TYR A 277 13.33 2.93 17.65
CA TYR A 277 12.47 4.10 17.42
C TYR A 277 11.70 4.56 18.67
N GLY A 278 11.67 3.75 19.74
CA GLY A 278 10.89 4.01 20.96
C GLY A 278 11.39 5.17 21.82
N ASP A 279 12.71 5.37 21.91
CA ASP A 279 13.31 6.20 22.97
C ASP A 279 13.26 7.72 22.69
N ALA A 280 12.86 8.13 21.48
CA ALA A 280 12.80 9.54 21.10
C ALA A 280 11.42 10.19 21.33
N GLU A 281 10.37 9.41 21.61
CA GLU A 281 9.03 9.96 21.88
C GLU A 281 8.78 10.23 23.38
N GLU A 282 9.36 9.42 24.28
CA GLU A 282 9.14 9.55 25.74
C GLU A 282 10.09 10.57 26.41
N ALA A 283 11.20 10.95 25.79
CA ALA A 283 12.14 11.90 26.39
C ALA A 283 11.66 13.36 26.42
N ASN A 284 10.43 13.67 25.96
CA ASN A 284 9.90 15.03 25.88
C ASN A 284 8.37 15.13 26.09
N SER A 285 7.75 14.16 26.76
CA SER A 285 6.36 14.24 27.26
C SER A 285 6.33 14.47 28.76
#